data_AF-A0A7Y5WY44-F1
#
_entry.id   AF-A0A7Y5WY44-F1
#
_cell.length_a   1.000
_cell.length_b   1.000
_cell.length_c   1.000
_cell.angle_alpha   90.00
_cell.angle_beta   90.00
_cell.angle_gamma   90.00
#
_symmetry.space_group_name_H-M   'P 1'
#
loop_
_entity.id
_entity.type
_entity.pdbx_description
1 polymer ?
#
loop_
_entity_poly.entity_id
_entity_poly.type
_entity_poly.pdbx_seq_one_letter_code
_entity_poly.pdbx_strand_id
1 'polypeptide(L)' 'MKALILAAGYATRLRPLTDTWAKELLPLGGRPIIDRILD' A
#
# COMPACT_ATOMS: atom_id res chain seq x y z
N MET A 1 2.56 18.38 14.23
CA MET A 1 1.77 17.20 14.65
C MET A 1 2.50 15.94 14.19
N LYS A 2 2.42 14.83 14.93
CA LYS A 2 3.03 13.55 14.52
C LYS A 2 1.93 12.51 14.28
N ALA A 3 2.13 11.64 13.29
CA ALA A 3 1.22 10.56 12.93
C ALA A 3 1.99 9.27 12.66
N LEU A 4 1.30 8.13 12.70
CA LEU A 4 1.83 6.80 12.39
C LEU A 4 0.89 6.12 11.38
N ILE A 5 1.46 5.49 10.35
CA ILE A 5 0.72 4.74 9.34
C ILE A 5 1.08 3.26 9.46
N LEU A 6 0.07 2.42 9.65
CA LEU A 6 0.23 0.97 9.64
C LEU A 6 0.15 0.45 8.20
N ALA A 7 1.30 0.28 7.57
CA ALA A 7 1.44 -0.15 6.17
C ALA A 7 1.99 -1.60 6.06
N ALA A 8 1.42 -2.52 6.83
CA ALA A 8 1.84 -3.92 6.89
C ALA A 8 0.66 -4.89 6.65
N GLY A 9 0.97 -6.19 6.61
CA GLY A 9 0.00 -7.28 6.52
C GLY A 9 0.23 -8.20 5.31
N TYR A 10 -0.25 -9.44 5.40
CA TYR A 10 0.06 -10.50 4.42
C TYR A 10 -0.56 -10.34 3.02
N ALA A 11 -1.51 -9.40 2.86
CA ALA A 11 -2.14 -9.03 1.59
C ALA A 11 -2.62 -10.20 0.69
N THR A 12 -2.99 -11.35 1.28
CA THR A 12 -3.21 -12.61 0.56
C THR A 12 -4.29 -12.57 -0.53
N ARG A 13 -5.25 -11.65 -0.41
CA ARG A 13 -6.36 -11.48 -1.38
C ARG A 13 -5.94 -10.82 -2.69
N LEU A 14 -4.79 -10.16 -2.73
CA LEU A 14 -4.27 -9.46 -3.92
C LEU A 14 -3.14 -10.22 -4.61
N ARG A 15 -2.85 -11.45 -4.18
CA ARG A 15 -1.89 -12.30 -4.87
C ARG A 15 -2.33 -12.54 -6.33
N PRO A 16 -1.39 -12.59 -7.29
CA PRO A 16 0.07 -12.65 -7.10
C PRO A 16 0.75 -11.28 -6.96
N LEU A 17 0.01 -10.17 -7.08
CA LEU A 17 0.60 -8.82 -7.09
C LEU A 17 1.40 -8.51 -5.83
N THR A 18 1.02 -9.11 -4.71
CA THR A 18 1.62 -8.85 -3.40
C THR A 18 2.59 -9.92 -2.92
N ASP A 19 3.04 -10.83 -3.79
CA ASP A 19 4.04 -11.82 -3.41
C ASP A 19 5.44 -11.20 -3.26
N THR A 20 5.75 -10.16 -4.05
CA THR A 20 7.02 -9.42 -3.99
C THR A 20 6.83 -7.91 -3.79
N TRP A 21 5.60 -7.44 -3.59
CA TRP A 21 5.28 -6.01 -3.49
C TRP A 21 4.29 -5.74 -2.35
N ALA A 22 4.60 -4.77 -1.48
CA ALA A 22 3.64 -4.30 -0.46
C ALA A 22 2.40 -3.68 -1.12
N LYS A 23 1.20 -3.99 -0.61
CA LYS A 23 -0.07 -3.53 -1.19
C LYS A 23 -0.17 -2.00 -1.23
N GLU A 24 0.39 -1.31 -0.25
CA GLU A 24 0.37 0.14 -0.12
C GLU A 24 1.18 0.85 -1.20
N LEU A 25 2.15 0.15 -1.81
CA LEU A 25 3.00 0.68 -2.88
C LEU A 25 2.52 0.30 -4.28
N LEU A 26 1.41 -0.44 -4.40
CA LEU A 26 0.86 -0.77 -5.71
C LEU A 26 0.43 0.52 -6.45
N PRO A 27 0.70 0.62 -7.76
CA PRO A 27 0.34 1.81 -8.53
C PRO A 27 -1.18 1.86 -8.74
N LEU A 28 -1.78 3.02 -8.48
CA LEU A 28 -3.18 3.30 -8.75
C LEU A 28 -3.31 4.71 -9.34
N GLY A 29 -3.68 4.81 -10.61
CA GLY A 29 -3.84 6.10 -11.30
C GLY A 29 -2.56 6.95 -11.31
N GLY A 30 -1.41 6.33 -11.60
CA GLY A 30 -0.12 7.02 -11.72
C GLY A 30 0.61 7.32 -10.41
N ARG A 31 0.03 6.98 -9.25
CA ARG A 31 0.63 7.16 -7.92
C ARG A 31 0.43 5.95 -7.01
N PRO A 32 1.34 5.66 -6.07
CA PRO A 32 1.14 4.63 -5.05
C PRO A 32 -0.18 4.78 -4.27
N ILE A 33 -0.71 3.67 -3.74
CA ILE A 33 -1.91 3.71 -2.88
C ILE A 33 -1.66 4.52 -1.61
N ILE A 34 -0.47 4.43 -1.00
CA ILE A 34 -0.13 5.11 0.25
C ILE A 34 -0.27 6.63 0.18
N ASP A 35 -0.05 7.24 -0.99
CA ASP A 35 -0.22 8.69 -1.19
C ASP A 35 -1.66 9.13 -0.89
N ARG A 36 -2.65 8.28 -1.18
CA ARG A 36 -4.06 8.56 -0.89
C ARG A 36 -4.41 8.49 0.60
N ILE A 37 -3.56 7.88 1.42
CA ILE A 37 -3.72 7.84 2.88
C ILE A 37 -3.16 9.13 3.50
N LEU A 38 -2.27 9.82 2.78
CA LEU A 38 -1.60 11.04 3.22
C LEU A 38 -2.33 12.33 2.77
N ASP A 39 -3.13 12.27 1.71
CA ASP A 39 -4.05 13.32 1.26
C ASP A 39 -5.13 13.62 2.32
#